data_AF-A0A1F9CP23-F1
#
_entry.id   AF-A0A1F9CP23-F1
#
_cell.length_a   1.000
_cell.length_b   1.000
_cell.length_c   1.000
_cell.angle_alpha   90.00
_cell.angle_beta   90.00
_cell.angle_gamma   90.00
#
_symmetry.space_group_name_H-M   'P 1'
#
loop_
_entity.id
_entity.type
_entity.pdbx_description
1 polymer ?
#
loop_
_entity_poly.entity_id
_entity_poly.type
_entity_poly.pdbx_seq_one_letter_code
_entity_poly.pdbx_strand_id
1 'polypeptide(L)'
;MDERIRDVFATVLGVPREIVIPEATPATIAGWDSLAHLSLVSEFERVFGVSLTMDEVLAIQCVGDFESHAGDAVPPVPEPGADGSGVDRMLPSDRDALFAFASRVATEITLVHSPEHWKWQYLANPNVEPRNPPVYLFRHEGHIAGHLGTIPVQLEAGGRTLSASWSAGLVSAPEVRSRGAGVRLIERWTRDCDVSLVLGTTPDAEGLFTELGWLRPAGGHVRSFMRLLDTDAVVRKHAKNPLARKALRFVANAALSLIMRAPSVRGGDLAVSVFDRFDSRFDTFWERVRAGYPIIVRRDRRYLQWKFASQPGVEYIRLVAERTSPAGDAERVIAGYAVLRVMKRKPYVAYLVDLLAGADDDEAWLALIGAS
;
A
#
# COMPACT_ATOMS: atom_id res chain seq x y z
N MET A 1 -42.02 9.65 10.12
CA MET A 1 -41.37 9.05 8.94
C MET A 1 -41.59 9.81 7.66
N ASP A 2 -40.55 10.54 7.26
CA ASP A 2 -40.39 11.13 5.92
C ASP A 2 -40.44 10.02 4.86
N GLU A 3 -41.28 10.20 3.83
CA GLU A 3 -41.44 9.22 2.74
C GLU A 3 -40.12 8.99 1.96
N ARG A 4 -39.20 9.97 1.95
CA ARG A 4 -37.88 9.81 1.32
C ARG A 4 -37.00 8.81 2.07
N ILE A 5 -37.09 8.75 3.41
CA ILE A 5 -36.37 7.74 4.21
C ILE A 5 -36.95 6.35 3.90
N ARG A 6 -38.28 6.26 3.85
CA ARG A 6 -38.96 5.01 3.48
C ARG A 6 -38.51 4.52 2.10
N ASP A 7 -38.33 5.43 1.14
CA ASP A 7 -37.89 5.12 -0.21
C ASP A 7 -36.43 4.66 -0.28
N VAL A 8 -35.53 5.28 0.51
CA VAL A 8 -34.13 4.82 0.66
C VAL A 8 -34.11 3.37 1.15
N PHE A 9 -34.85 3.06 2.22
CA PHE A 9 -34.91 1.73 2.80
C PHE A 9 -35.51 0.68 1.87
N ALA A 10 -36.64 0.98 1.24
CA ALA A 10 -37.29 0.08 0.29
C ALA A 10 -36.38 -0.23 -0.91
N THR A 11 -35.65 0.77 -1.40
CA THR A 11 -34.75 0.63 -2.56
C THR A 11 -33.49 -0.14 -2.22
N VAL A 12 -32.80 0.23 -1.14
CA VAL A 12 -31.51 -0.38 -0.77
C VAL A 12 -31.68 -1.81 -0.27
N LEU A 13 -32.71 -2.07 0.54
CA LEU A 13 -32.95 -3.41 1.09
C LEU A 13 -33.81 -4.30 0.19
N GLY A 14 -34.43 -3.74 -0.86
CA GLY A 14 -35.32 -4.48 -1.75
C GLY A 14 -36.58 -5.00 -1.05
N VAL A 15 -37.10 -4.26 -0.07
CA VAL A 15 -38.24 -4.66 0.76
C VAL A 15 -39.48 -3.79 0.51
N PRO A 16 -40.70 -4.31 0.77
CA PRO A 16 -41.93 -3.53 0.67
C PRO A 16 -41.93 -2.31 1.61
N ARG A 17 -42.53 -1.20 1.17
CA ARG A 17 -42.59 0.06 1.91
C ARG A 17 -43.33 -0.09 3.26
N GLU A 18 -44.25 -1.04 3.34
CA GLU A 18 -45.14 -1.28 4.47
C GLU A 18 -44.41 -1.85 5.70
N ILE A 19 -43.25 -2.48 5.50
CA ILE A 19 -42.46 -3.06 6.60
C ILE A 19 -41.38 -2.10 7.11
N VAL A 20 -41.16 -0.99 6.42
CA VAL A 20 -40.26 0.08 6.85
C VAL A 20 -41.06 1.00 7.77
N ILE A 21 -40.96 0.75 9.08
CA ILE A 21 -41.57 1.55 10.14
C ILE A 21 -40.48 2.10 11.07
N PRO A 22 -40.70 3.22 11.80
CA PRO A 22 -39.66 3.86 12.61
C PRO A 22 -38.96 2.92 13.59
N GLU A 23 -39.72 2.00 14.20
CA GLU A 23 -39.22 1.03 15.18
C GLU A 23 -38.52 -0.18 14.55
N ALA A 24 -38.51 -0.28 13.23
CA ALA A 24 -37.86 -1.38 12.55
C ALA A 24 -36.34 -1.29 12.73
N THR A 25 -35.74 -2.42 13.08
CA THR A 25 -34.31 -2.61 13.34
C THR A 25 -33.71 -3.64 12.37
N PRO A 26 -32.37 -3.79 12.33
CA PRO A 26 -31.71 -4.85 11.58
C PRO A 26 -32.23 -6.27 11.86
N ALA A 27 -32.73 -6.52 13.09
CA ALA A 27 -33.30 -7.81 13.46
C ALA A 27 -34.71 -8.06 12.86
N THR A 28 -35.41 -7.00 12.45
CA THR A 28 -36.80 -7.06 11.99
C THR A 28 -36.96 -6.95 10.47
N ILE A 29 -36.00 -6.35 9.77
CA ILE A 29 -36.01 -6.27 8.31
C ILE A 29 -35.01 -7.28 7.73
N ALA A 30 -35.53 -8.29 7.04
CA ALA A 30 -34.70 -9.27 6.35
C ALA A 30 -33.82 -8.58 5.29
N GLY A 31 -32.51 -8.86 5.31
CA GLY A 31 -31.54 -8.25 4.40
C GLY A 31 -30.87 -6.98 4.93
N TRP A 32 -31.27 -6.48 6.10
CA TRP A 32 -30.57 -5.38 6.78
C TRP A 32 -29.37 -5.90 7.59
N ASP A 33 -28.32 -6.31 6.90
CA ASP A 33 -27.03 -6.67 7.50
C ASP A 33 -26.07 -5.45 7.59
N SER A 34 -24.84 -5.66 8.08
CA SER A 34 -23.86 -4.57 8.23
C SER A 34 -23.48 -3.88 6.92
N LEU A 35 -23.49 -4.59 5.78
CA LEU A 35 -23.18 -4.01 4.47
C LEU A 35 -24.35 -3.20 3.93
N ALA A 36 -25.57 -3.73 4.08
CA ALA A 36 -26.80 -3.05 3.73
C ALA A 36 -27.00 -1.80 4.62
N HIS A 37 -26.59 -1.84 5.88
CA HIS A 37 -26.59 -0.69 6.79
C HIS A 37 -25.68 0.44 6.28
N LEU A 38 -24.46 0.15 5.84
CA LEU A 38 -23.58 1.16 5.24
C LEU A 38 -24.13 1.71 3.91
N SER A 39 -24.78 0.86 3.12
CA SER A 39 -25.44 1.28 1.87
C SER A 39 -26.63 2.21 2.14
N LEU A 40 -27.38 1.96 3.22
CA LEU A 40 -28.47 2.82 3.68
C LEU A 40 -27.96 4.18 4.13
N VAL A 41 -26.87 4.22 4.90
CA VAL A 41 -26.20 5.46 5.32
C VAL A 41 -25.75 6.25 4.11
N SER A 42 -25.04 5.63 3.16
CA SER A 42 -24.54 6.32 1.96
C SER A 42 -25.68 6.88 1.09
N GLU A 43 -26.73 6.10 0.87
CA GLU A 43 -27.88 6.55 0.06
C GLU A 43 -28.71 7.61 0.78
N PHE A 44 -28.80 7.53 2.12
CA PHE A 44 -29.41 8.55 2.95
C PHE A 44 -28.63 9.87 2.89
N GLU A 45 -27.31 9.85 3.12
CA GLU A 45 -26.44 11.02 2.96
C GLU A 45 -26.61 11.67 1.58
N ARG A 46 -26.69 10.85 0.53
CA ARG A 46 -26.92 11.31 -0.86
C ARG A 46 -28.29 11.96 -1.06
N VAL A 47 -29.36 11.37 -0.53
CA VAL A 47 -30.74 11.86 -0.72
C VAL A 47 -31.03 13.10 0.11
N PHE A 48 -30.45 13.19 1.31
CA PHE A 48 -30.68 14.28 2.26
C PHE A 48 -29.60 15.37 2.21
N GLY A 49 -28.49 15.14 1.50
CA GLY A 49 -27.40 16.10 1.40
C GLY A 49 -26.68 16.33 2.73
N VAL A 50 -26.65 15.30 3.58
CA VAL A 50 -26.03 15.30 4.92
C VAL A 50 -24.78 14.42 4.91
N SER A 51 -23.91 14.58 5.90
CA SER A 51 -22.81 13.66 6.15
C SER A 51 -22.81 13.25 7.62
N LEU A 52 -22.88 11.95 7.87
CA LEU A 52 -22.92 11.34 9.19
C LEU A 52 -21.50 10.97 9.62
N THR A 53 -21.14 11.34 10.84
CA THR A 53 -19.93 10.85 11.48
C THR A 53 -20.07 9.36 11.82
N MET A 54 -18.94 8.67 11.99
CA MET A 54 -18.97 7.24 12.36
C MET A 54 -19.69 6.99 13.70
N ASP A 55 -19.60 7.92 14.66
CA ASP A 55 -20.31 7.78 15.95
C ASP A 55 -21.83 7.89 15.75
N GLU A 56 -22.29 8.76 14.86
CA GLU A 56 -23.69 8.88 14.48
C GLU A 56 -24.17 7.64 13.72
N VAL A 57 -23.37 7.14 12.76
CA VAL A 57 -23.66 5.89 12.05
C VAL A 57 -23.77 4.70 13.00
N LEU A 58 -22.83 4.54 13.94
CA LEU A 58 -22.85 3.47 14.93
C LEU A 58 -23.98 3.61 15.95
N ALA A 59 -24.50 4.82 16.15
CA ALA A 59 -25.63 5.09 17.02
C ALA A 59 -26.99 4.75 16.38
N ILE A 60 -27.04 4.54 15.06
CA ILE A 60 -28.27 4.16 14.35
C ILE A 60 -28.62 2.70 14.66
N GLN A 61 -29.76 2.49 15.33
CA GLN A 61 -30.28 1.18 15.71
C GLN A 61 -31.61 0.84 15.02
N CYS A 62 -32.34 1.85 14.58
CA CYS A 62 -33.64 1.72 13.92
C CYS A 62 -33.83 2.71 12.78
N VAL A 63 -34.90 2.52 11.99
CA VAL A 63 -35.26 3.45 10.89
C VAL A 63 -35.51 4.86 11.42
N GLY A 64 -36.11 4.98 12.61
CA GLY A 64 -36.40 6.25 13.26
C GLY A 64 -35.14 7.08 13.57
N ASP A 65 -33.99 6.45 13.78
CA ASP A 65 -32.73 7.16 14.02
C ASP A 65 -32.24 7.89 12.77
N PHE A 66 -32.63 7.47 11.56
CA PHE A 66 -32.36 8.26 10.35
C PHE A 66 -33.18 9.55 10.31
N GLU A 67 -34.38 9.59 10.90
CA GLU A 67 -35.20 10.80 10.93
C GLU A 67 -34.53 11.91 11.74
N SER A 68 -33.87 11.59 12.85
CA SER A 68 -33.17 12.60 13.66
C SER A 68 -32.01 13.25 12.93
N HIS A 69 -31.44 12.59 11.92
CA HIS A 69 -30.31 13.11 11.14
C HIS A 69 -30.75 13.74 9.80
N ALA A 70 -32.04 13.66 9.44
CA ALA A 70 -32.56 14.19 8.17
C ALA A 70 -32.75 15.73 8.17
N GLY A 71 -32.77 16.34 9.36
CA GLY A 71 -32.92 17.79 9.56
C GLY A 71 -31.62 18.57 9.69
N ASP A 72 -30.51 17.87 9.97
CA ASP A 72 -29.20 18.48 10.23
C ASP A 72 -28.35 18.42 8.96
N ALA A 73 -28.56 19.38 8.06
CA ALA A 73 -27.69 19.60 6.90
C ALA A 73 -26.28 20.01 7.35
N VAL A 74 -25.42 19.04 7.60
CA VAL A 74 -23.97 19.26 7.76
C VAL A 74 -23.33 19.29 6.37
N PRO A 75 -22.64 20.38 5.98
CA PRO A 75 -22.00 20.48 4.68
C PRO A 75 -20.91 19.40 4.50
N PRO A 76 -20.59 19.01 3.25
CA PRO A 76 -19.57 18.00 3.00
C PRO A 76 -18.19 18.54 3.39
N VAL A 77 -17.53 17.79 4.27
CA VAL A 77 -16.33 18.15 5.06
C VAL A 77 -16.68 19.10 6.20
N PRO A 78 -16.46 18.71 7.48
CA PRO A 78 -16.49 19.70 8.54
C PRO A 78 -15.35 20.68 8.25
N GLU A 79 -15.68 21.96 8.03
CA GLU A 79 -14.81 23.04 8.46
C GLU A 79 -14.31 22.70 9.88
N PRO A 80 -13.05 23.04 10.23
CA PRO A 80 -12.45 22.67 11.51
C PRO A 80 -13.50 22.80 12.61
N GLY A 81 -13.77 21.70 13.31
CA GLY A 81 -14.83 21.64 14.30
C GLY A 81 -14.74 22.83 15.24
N ALA A 82 -15.82 23.21 15.90
CA ALA A 82 -15.82 24.33 16.84
C ALA A 82 -14.73 24.23 17.95
N ASP A 83 -14.09 23.06 18.09
CA ASP A 83 -12.96 22.72 18.96
C ASP A 83 -11.55 22.83 18.30
N GLY A 84 -11.47 23.27 17.03
CA GLY A 84 -10.24 23.33 16.23
C GLY A 84 -9.79 21.98 15.65
N SER A 85 -10.66 20.96 15.61
CA SER A 85 -10.34 19.65 15.06
C SER A 85 -10.54 19.56 13.55
N GLY A 86 -9.53 19.10 12.81
CA GLY A 86 -9.60 19.05 11.34
C GLY A 86 -8.47 18.26 10.69
N VAL A 87 -8.61 17.99 9.39
CA VAL A 87 -7.54 17.39 8.58
C VAL A 87 -7.04 18.39 7.56
N ASP A 88 -5.74 18.67 7.62
CA ASP A 88 -5.07 19.53 6.65
C ASP A 88 -3.83 18.84 6.08
N ARG A 89 -3.31 19.39 4.97
CA ARG A 89 -1.97 19.05 4.49
C ARG A 89 -0.92 19.69 5.39
N MET A 90 0.18 18.97 5.58
CA MET A 90 1.35 19.47 6.29
C MET A 90 1.92 20.71 5.59
N LEU A 91 2.18 21.75 6.37
CA LEU A 91 2.99 22.90 5.96
C LEU A 91 4.46 22.66 6.31
N PRO A 92 5.42 23.29 5.59
CA PRO A 92 6.84 23.19 5.95
C PRO A 92 7.13 23.58 7.42
N SER A 93 6.36 24.50 7.98
CA SER A 93 6.44 24.94 9.38
C SER A 93 6.02 23.87 10.39
N ASP A 94 5.25 22.86 9.98
CA ASP A 94 4.75 21.80 10.88
C ASP A 94 5.79 20.73 11.19
N ARG A 95 6.98 20.79 10.57
CA ARG A 95 7.98 19.73 10.65
C ARG A 95 8.38 19.40 12.09
N ASP A 96 8.66 20.41 12.90
CA ASP A 96 9.12 20.17 14.27
C ASP A 96 7.99 19.60 15.14
N ALA A 97 6.77 20.10 14.96
CA ALA A 97 5.58 19.58 15.63
C ALA A 97 5.30 18.12 15.21
N LEU A 98 5.46 17.79 13.93
CA LEU A 98 5.33 16.42 13.42
C LEU A 98 6.38 15.49 14.03
N PHE A 99 7.62 15.94 14.17
CA PHE A 99 8.70 15.11 14.72
C PHE A 99 8.51 14.89 16.24
N ALA A 100 7.96 15.88 16.94
CA ALA A 100 7.52 15.72 18.32
C ALA A 100 6.38 14.69 18.43
N PHE A 101 5.36 14.78 17.56
CA PHE A 101 4.28 13.80 17.48
C PHE A 101 4.80 12.39 17.17
N ALA A 102 5.68 12.25 16.17
CA ALA A 102 6.31 10.98 15.81
C ALA A 102 7.05 10.34 16.98
N SER A 103 7.72 11.15 17.80
CA SER A 103 8.41 10.68 19.01
C SER A 103 7.43 10.15 20.06
N ARG A 104 6.25 10.78 20.21
CA ARG A 104 5.20 10.32 21.13
C ARG A 104 4.62 8.96 20.74
N VAL A 105 4.47 8.68 19.44
CA VAL A 105 3.87 7.43 18.93
C VAL A 105 4.90 6.37 18.51
N ALA A 106 6.19 6.60 18.79
CA ALA A 106 7.29 5.76 18.33
C ALA A 106 7.24 4.30 18.83
N THR A 107 6.51 4.04 19.92
CA THR A 107 6.27 2.69 20.45
C THR A 107 5.32 1.88 19.58
N GLU A 108 4.50 2.53 18.76
CA GLU A 108 3.51 1.90 17.89
C GLU A 108 4.00 1.80 16.45
N ILE A 109 4.59 2.89 15.94
CA ILE A 109 5.07 2.96 14.56
C ILE A 109 6.24 3.94 14.41
N THR A 110 7.22 3.56 13.60
CA THR A 110 8.31 4.48 13.23
C THR A 110 7.88 5.36 12.07
N LEU A 111 7.36 6.56 12.35
CA LEU A 111 7.01 7.54 11.32
C LEU A 111 8.23 8.21 10.67
N VAL A 112 9.29 8.41 11.47
CA VAL A 112 10.53 9.08 11.06
C VAL A 112 11.71 8.18 11.40
N HIS A 113 12.24 7.48 10.39
CA HIS A 113 13.46 6.67 10.58
C HIS A 113 14.70 7.54 10.78
N SER A 114 14.83 8.60 9.99
CA SER A 114 15.82 9.66 10.14
C SER A 114 15.34 10.92 9.41
N PRO A 115 15.88 12.12 9.71
CA PRO A 115 15.58 13.33 8.95
C PRO A 115 15.89 13.19 7.45
N GLU A 116 16.97 12.51 7.10
CA GLU A 116 17.37 12.26 5.71
C GLU A 116 16.39 11.30 5.03
N HIS A 117 15.98 10.23 5.70
CA HIS A 117 14.99 9.29 5.18
C HIS A 117 13.64 10.00 4.95
N TRP A 118 13.22 10.84 5.89
CA TRP A 118 11.99 11.61 5.75
C TRP A 118 12.05 12.56 4.55
N LYS A 119 13.15 13.30 4.38
CA LYS A 119 13.36 14.17 3.21
C LYS A 119 13.37 13.37 1.91
N TRP A 120 14.05 12.23 1.88
CA TRP A 120 14.07 11.35 0.72
C TRP A 120 12.66 10.88 0.34
N GLN A 121 11.86 10.44 1.31
CA GLN A 121 10.54 9.89 1.07
C GLN A 121 9.51 10.95 0.66
N TYR A 122 9.49 12.08 1.37
CA TYR A 122 8.40 13.06 1.27
C TYR A 122 8.75 14.34 0.50
N LEU A 123 10.03 14.64 0.25
CA LEU A 123 10.44 15.84 -0.51
C LEU A 123 11.20 15.52 -1.80
N ALA A 124 11.99 14.44 -1.81
CA ALA A 124 12.82 14.07 -2.95
C ALA A 124 12.13 13.11 -3.92
N ASN A 125 10.88 12.70 -3.64
CA ASN A 125 10.11 11.85 -4.53
C ASN A 125 9.88 12.57 -5.88
N PRO A 126 10.19 11.92 -7.02
CA PRO A 126 9.98 12.43 -8.37
C PRO A 126 8.62 13.05 -8.67
N ASN A 127 7.57 12.59 -7.97
CA ASN A 127 6.17 12.95 -8.16
C ASN A 127 5.66 13.95 -7.10
N VAL A 128 6.56 14.54 -6.31
CA VAL A 128 6.21 15.49 -5.26
C VAL A 128 6.76 16.87 -5.59
N GLU A 129 5.93 17.89 -5.40
CA GLU A 129 6.38 19.26 -5.34
C GLU A 129 7.01 19.54 -3.96
N PRO A 130 8.27 20.00 -3.87
CA PRO A 130 8.97 20.13 -2.58
C PRO A 130 8.29 21.04 -1.55
N ARG A 131 7.42 21.95 -1.99
CA ARG A 131 6.66 22.88 -1.12
C ARG A 131 5.33 22.31 -0.64
N ASN A 132 4.91 21.16 -1.16
CA ASN A 132 3.64 20.52 -0.86
C ASN A 132 3.87 19.04 -0.49
N PRO A 133 4.43 18.76 0.70
CA PRO A 133 4.69 17.40 1.15
C PRO A 133 3.39 16.59 1.13
N PRO A 134 3.39 15.33 0.67
CA PRO A 134 2.20 14.52 0.55
C PRO A 134 1.85 13.86 1.90
N VAL A 135 1.75 14.69 2.94
CA VAL A 135 1.52 14.33 4.34
C VAL A 135 0.29 15.07 4.84
N TYR A 136 -0.63 14.32 5.46
CA TYR A 136 -1.88 14.80 6.04
C TYR A 136 -1.81 14.71 7.55
N LEU A 137 -2.29 15.74 8.22
CA LEU A 137 -2.24 15.87 9.67
C LEU A 137 -3.66 16.01 10.19
N PHE A 138 -4.01 15.21 11.19
CA PHE A 138 -5.21 15.42 11.98
C PHE A 138 -4.82 16.30 13.17
N ARG A 139 -5.45 17.46 13.29
CA ARG A 139 -5.29 18.38 14.41
C ARG A 139 -6.45 18.20 15.37
N HIS A 140 -6.14 18.27 16.65
CA HIS A 140 -7.11 18.26 17.74
C HIS A 140 -6.59 19.21 18.81
N GLU A 141 -7.41 20.13 19.32
CA GLU A 141 -7.02 21.07 20.38
C GLU A 141 -5.66 21.77 20.11
N GLY A 142 -5.47 22.26 18.87
CA GLY A 142 -4.30 23.02 18.46
C GLY A 142 -2.98 22.23 18.27
N HIS A 143 -2.97 20.90 18.45
CA HIS A 143 -1.78 20.07 18.25
C HIS A 143 -2.02 18.94 17.25
N ILE A 144 -0.93 18.34 16.74
CA ILE A 144 -1.01 17.18 15.85
C ILE A 144 -1.39 15.95 16.69
N ALA A 145 -2.53 15.36 16.35
CA ALA A 145 -3.08 14.15 16.98
C ALA A 145 -3.23 12.98 15.99
N GLY A 146 -2.91 13.16 14.71
CA GLY A 146 -2.86 12.08 13.74
C GLY A 146 -2.00 12.43 12.53
N HIS A 147 -1.56 11.38 11.83
CA HIS A 147 -0.68 11.49 10.69
C HIS A 147 -1.05 10.44 9.64
N LEU A 148 -1.02 10.85 8.38
CA LEU A 148 -0.98 9.97 7.23
C LEU A 148 0.02 10.55 6.22
N GLY A 149 1.17 9.89 6.08
CA GLY A 149 2.08 10.16 4.98
C GLY A 149 1.66 9.38 3.76
N THR A 150 2.01 9.87 2.57
CA THR A 150 1.78 9.12 1.33
C THR A 150 3.01 9.15 0.44
N ILE A 151 3.17 8.15 -0.42
CA ILE A 151 4.29 8.01 -1.36
C ILE A 151 3.70 8.09 -2.77
N PRO A 152 3.68 9.27 -3.40
CA PRO A 152 3.15 9.45 -4.75
C PRO A 152 3.94 8.66 -5.80
N VAL A 153 3.23 8.04 -6.72
CA VAL A 153 3.73 7.23 -7.83
C VAL A 153 2.86 7.46 -9.06
N GLN A 154 3.41 7.19 -10.25
CA GLN A 154 2.61 7.11 -11.47
C GLN A 154 2.23 5.65 -11.71
N LEU A 155 0.95 5.40 -11.93
CA LEU A 155 0.41 4.06 -12.16
C LEU A 155 -0.03 3.94 -13.62
N GLU A 156 0.50 2.96 -14.34
CA GLU A 156 -0.03 2.58 -15.66
C GLU A 156 -1.12 1.54 -15.44
N ALA A 157 -2.34 1.83 -15.90
CA ALA A 157 -3.47 0.92 -15.84
C ALA A 157 -4.40 1.13 -17.05
N GLY A 158 -4.72 0.06 -17.78
CA GLY A 158 -5.63 0.13 -18.93
C GLY A 158 -5.19 1.13 -20.01
N GLY A 159 -3.88 1.26 -20.24
CA GLY A 159 -3.32 2.22 -21.21
C GLY A 159 -3.33 3.69 -20.77
N ARG A 160 -3.70 3.97 -19.51
CA ARG A 160 -3.69 5.33 -18.93
C ARG A 160 -2.62 5.43 -17.85
N THR A 161 -1.95 6.58 -17.81
CA THR A 161 -1.14 6.99 -16.66
C THR A 161 -2.04 7.70 -15.65
N LEU A 162 -2.12 7.17 -14.42
CA LEU A 162 -2.92 7.68 -13.31
C LEU A 162 -2.02 8.18 -12.19
N SER A 163 -2.44 9.25 -11.51
CA SER A 163 -1.82 9.69 -10.26
C SER A 163 -2.22 8.72 -9.16
N ALA A 164 -1.23 8.09 -8.54
CA ALA A 164 -1.48 7.16 -7.44
C ALA A 164 -0.56 7.46 -6.26
N SER A 165 -0.89 6.93 -5.09
CA SER A 165 0.02 7.02 -3.95
C SER A 165 -0.15 5.86 -2.99
N TRP A 166 0.94 5.47 -2.34
CA TRP A 166 0.90 4.47 -1.27
C TRP A 166 0.71 5.15 0.08
N SER A 167 -0.16 4.64 0.94
CA SER A 167 -0.22 5.07 2.35
C SER A 167 1.08 4.71 3.07
N ALA A 168 1.59 5.61 3.89
CA ALA A 168 2.77 5.41 4.71
C ALA A 168 2.60 6.03 6.11
N GLY A 169 2.51 5.17 7.12
CA GLY A 169 2.46 5.60 8.52
C GLY A 169 1.13 6.23 8.94
N LEU A 170 0.01 5.58 8.60
CA LEU A 170 -1.29 5.95 9.15
C LEU A 170 -1.31 5.69 10.66
N VAL A 171 -1.49 6.75 11.45
CA VAL A 171 -1.60 6.64 12.90
C VAL A 171 -2.47 7.76 13.46
N SER A 172 -3.24 7.43 14.48
CA SER A 172 -4.02 8.37 15.29
C SER A 172 -3.60 8.22 16.75
N ALA A 173 -3.49 9.33 17.47
CA ALA A 173 -3.22 9.32 18.90
C ALA A 173 -4.39 8.65 19.66
N PRO A 174 -4.14 7.98 20.80
CA PRO A 174 -5.19 7.29 21.56
C PRO A 174 -6.45 8.13 21.80
N GLU A 175 -6.28 9.41 22.10
CA GLU A 175 -7.33 10.40 22.37
C GLU A 175 -8.30 10.64 21.20
N VAL A 176 -7.93 10.30 19.96
CA VAL A 176 -8.72 10.59 18.75
C VAL A 176 -9.03 9.34 17.90
N ARG A 177 -8.65 8.14 18.35
CA ARG A 177 -8.87 6.88 17.61
C ARG A 177 -10.36 6.56 17.44
N SER A 178 -11.12 6.60 18.53
CA SER A 178 -12.57 6.36 18.53
C SER A 178 -13.37 7.60 18.10
N ARG A 179 -12.74 8.56 17.44
CA ARG A 179 -13.39 9.80 16.95
C ARG A 179 -13.27 9.94 15.44
N GLY A 180 -12.93 8.88 14.71
CA GLY A 180 -12.85 8.89 13.24
C GLY A 180 -11.63 9.60 12.63
N ALA A 181 -10.57 9.90 13.40
CA ALA A 181 -9.41 10.62 12.88
C ALA A 181 -8.73 9.90 11.70
N GLY A 182 -8.60 8.57 11.77
CA GLY A 182 -8.04 7.76 10.69
C GLY A 182 -8.86 7.80 9.40
N VAL A 183 -10.20 7.75 9.52
CA VAL A 183 -11.13 7.85 8.39
C VAL A 183 -10.99 9.19 7.71
N ARG A 184 -11.04 10.30 8.46
CA ARG A 184 -10.90 11.65 7.90
C ARG A 184 -9.55 11.86 7.20
N LEU A 185 -8.46 11.28 7.73
CA LEU A 185 -7.16 11.29 7.06
C LEU A 185 -7.22 10.57 5.71
N ILE A 186 -7.83 9.39 5.66
CA ILE A 186 -8.00 8.60 4.43
C ILE A 186 -8.88 9.35 3.42
N GLU A 187 -10.01 9.90 3.84
CA GLU A 187 -10.91 10.67 2.96
C GLU A 187 -10.22 11.90 2.37
N ARG A 188 -9.47 12.65 3.18
CA ARG A 188 -8.74 13.81 2.66
C ARG A 188 -7.70 13.38 1.63
N TRP A 189 -6.99 12.30 1.90
CA TRP A 189 -5.97 11.75 1.01
C TRP A 189 -6.55 11.25 -0.31
N THR A 190 -7.62 10.45 -0.26
CA THR A 190 -8.22 9.83 -1.45
C THR A 190 -8.74 10.85 -2.46
N ARG A 191 -9.07 12.09 -2.03
CA ARG A 191 -9.44 13.20 -2.93
C ARG A 191 -8.27 13.77 -3.75
N ASP A 192 -7.03 13.49 -3.37
CA ASP A 192 -5.83 14.10 -3.96
C ASP A 192 -5.11 13.19 -4.98
N CYS A 193 -5.62 11.99 -5.25
CA CYS A 193 -5.07 11.09 -6.29
C CYS A 193 -6.17 10.27 -6.96
N ASP A 194 -5.91 9.78 -8.18
CA ASP A 194 -6.86 8.95 -8.93
C ASP A 194 -6.99 7.55 -8.30
N VAL A 195 -5.88 7.02 -7.78
CA VAL A 195 -5.82 5.68 -7.17
C VAL A 195 -5.04 5.71 -5.87
N SER A 196 -5.72 5.37 -4.77
CA SER A 196 -5.09 5.21 -3.47
C SER A 196 -4.67 3.75 -3.26
N LEU A 197 -3.44 3.53 -2.80
CA LEU A 197 -2.83 2.20 -2.68
C LEU A 197 -2.40 1.92 -1.24
N VAL A 198 -2.68 0.72 -0.76
CA VAL A 198 -2.31 0.28 0.59
C VAL A 198 -1.68 -1.11 0.49
N LEU A 199 -0.60 -1.33 1.24
CA LEU A 199 0.04 -2.65 1.39
C LEU A 199 0.61 -2.79 2.80
N GLY A 200 0.58 -4.01 3.34
CA GLY A 200 1.16 -4.29 4.65
C GLY A 200 0.32 -3.75 5.81
N THR A 201 -0.99 -4.00 5.76
CA THR A 201 -1.95 -3.59 6.80
C THR A 201 -1.89 -4.51 8.01
N THR A 202 -2.25 -3.97 9.18
CA THR A 202 -2.66 -4.77 10.33
C THR A 202 -4.07 -5.32 10.08
N PRO A 203 -4.51 -6.37 10.82
CA PRO A 203 -5.89 -6.87 10.73
C PRO A 203 -6.95 -5.76 10.96
N ASP A 204 -6.72 -4.87 11.92
CA ASP A 204 -7.64 -3.77 12.21
C ASP A 204 -7.73 -2.76 11.05
N ALA A 205 -6.59 -2.40 10.46
CA ALA A 205 -6.56 -1.53 9.29
C ALA A 205 -7.20 -2.21 8.07
N GLU A 206 -7.01 -3.52 7.91
CA GLU A 206 -7.66 -4.31 6.87
C GLU A 206 -9.18 -4.28 7.02
N GLY A 207 -9.70 -4.42 8.24
CA GLY A 207 -11.14 -4.25 8.55
C GLY A 207 -11.65 -2.89 8.08
N LEU A 208 -10.98 -1.81 8.51
CA LEU A 208 -11.30 -0.44 8.10
C LEU A 208 -11.34 -0.25 6.58
N PHE A 209 -10.30 -0.69 5.85
CA PHE A 209 -10.28 -0.54 4.39
C PHE A 209 -11.38 -1.35 3.70
N THR A 210 -11.78 -2.49 4.28
CA THR A 210 -12.89 -3.31 3.76
C THR A 210 -14.23 -2.61 3.94
N GLU A 211 -14.46 -2.04 5.12
CA GLU A 211 -15.66 -1.25 5.43
C GLU A 211 -15.76 -0.02 4.51
N LEU A 212 -14.62 0.60 4.18
CA LEU A 212 -14.54 1.71 3.23
C LEU A 212 -14.66 1.29 1.75
N GLY A 213 -14.97 0.02 1.45
CA GLY A 213 -15.20 -0.47 0.09
C GLY A 213 -13.96 -0.60 -0.79
N TRP A 214 -12.76 -0.71 -0.18
CA TRP A 214 -11.53 -0.80 -0.96
C TRP A 214 -11.39 -2.14 -1.69
N LEU A 215 -10.90 -2.06 -2.92
CA LEU A 215 -10.70 -3.23 -3.76
C LEU A 215 -9.47 -4.03 -3.33
N ARG A 216 -9.58 -5.36 -3.43
CA ARG A 216 -8.53 -6.34 -3.14
C ARG A 216 -8.16 -7.12 -4.40
N PRO A 217 -7.20 -6.64 -5.22
CA PRO A 217 -6.80 -7.35 -6.43
C PRO A 217 -6.26 -8.76 -6.13
N ALA A 218 -6.52 -9.72 -7.02
CA ALA A 218 -5.91 -11.06 -7.04
C ALA A 218 -6.03 -11.89 -5.74
N GLY A 219 -7.16 -11.78 -5.02
CA GLY A 219 -7.43 -12.60 -3.83
C GLY A 219 -6.88 -12.05 -2.51
N GLY A 220 -6.50 -10.76 -2.48
CA GLY A 220 -6.34 -9.95 -1.26
C GLY A 220 -5.03 -10.12 -0.49
N HIS A 221 -4.30 -11.22 -0.66
CA HIS A 221 -3.03 -11.44 0.04
C HIS A 221 -1.87 -11.64 -0.92
N VAL A 222 -0.86 -10.77 -0.80
CA VAL A 222 0.44 -10.96 -1.47
C VAL A 222 1.19 -12.08 -0.73
N ARG A 223 1.42 -13.19 -1.41
CA ARG A 223 2.16 -14.32 -0.84
C ARG A 223 3.65 -14.00 -0.77
N SER A 224 4.23 -14.22 0.40
CA SER A 224 5.68 -14.17 0.58
C SER A 224 6.29 -15.56 0.33
N PHE A 225 7.28 -15.63 -0.55
CA PHE A 225 8.03 -16.85 -0.83
C PHE A 225 9.45 -16.72 -0.26
N MET A 226 10.01 -17.82 0.23
CA MET A 226 11.37 -17.85 0.78
C MET A 226 12.17 -18.98 0.14
N ARG A 227 13.31 -18.63 -0.45
CA ARG A 227 14.30 -19.58 -0.96
C ARG A 227 15.40 -19.76 0.07
N LEU A 228 15.62 -21.00 0.51
CA LEU A 228 16.71 -21.33 1.44
C LEU A 228 18.01 -21.49 0.64
N LEU A 229 18.99 -20.61 0.88
CA LEU A 229 20.29 -20.65 0.19
C LEU A 229 21.34 -21.49 0.94
N ASP A 230 21.33 -21.47 2.27
CA ASP A 230 22.21 -22.27 3.13
C ASP A 230 21.38 -23.25 3.97
N THR A 231 21.19 -24.44 3.41
CA THR A 231 20.54 -25.59 4.09
C THR A 231 21.36 -26.11 5.27
N ASP A 232 22.69 -25.98 5.23
CA ASP A 232 23.58 -26.42 6.31
C ASP A 232 23.30 -25.63 7.61
N ALA A 233 23.01 -24.33 7.52
CA ALA A 233 22.63 -23.50 8.67
C ALA A 233 21.34 -23.97 9.35
N VAL A 234 20.34 -24.40 8.57
CA VAL A 234 19.06 -24.91 9.08
C VAL A 234 19.22 -26.30 9.69
N VAL A 235 19.99 -27.18 9.04
CA VAL A 235 20.26 -28.55 9.49
C VAL A 235 21.07 -28.58 10.80
N ARG A 236 22.04 -27.67 10.97
CA ARG A 236 22.80 -27.54 12.23
C ARG A 236 21.91 -27.20 13.44
N LYS A 237 20.80 -26.49 13.24
CA LYS A 237 19.88 -26.07 14.32
C LYS A 237 18.96 -27.21 14.80
N HIS A 238 18.62 -28.16 13.93
CA HIS A 238 17.61 -29.20 14.22
C HIS A 238 18.22 -30.58 14.48
N ALA A 239 19.45 -30.86 14.07
CA ALA A 239 20.13 -32.13 14.31
C ALA A 239 21.36 -31.95 15.22
N LYS A 240 21.25 -32.40 16.48
CA LYS A 240 22.37 -32.43 17.45
C LYS A 240 23.36 -33.57 17.19
N ASN A 241 22.89 -34.69 16.62
CA ASN A 241 23.71 -35.86 16.31
C ASN A 241 24.53 -35.68 15.01
N PRO A 242 25.87 -35.88 15.02
CA PRO A 242 26.73 -35.74 13.86
C PRO A 242 26.36 -36.59 12.64
N LEU A 243 25.89 -37.82 12.85
CA LEU A 243 25.54 -38.76 11.76
C LEU A 243 24.22 -38.36 11.09
N ALA A 244 23.20 -38.03 11.88
CA ALA A 244 21.94 -37.50 11.39
C ALA A 244 22.12 -36.18 10.65
N ARG A 245 23.02 -35.31 11.13
CA ARG A 245 23.40 -34.06 10.47
C ARG A 245 24.05 -34.30 9.10
N LYS A 246 24.94 -35.29 8.98
CA LYS A 246 25.60 -35.65 7.71
C LYS A 246 24.60 -36.20 6.69
N ALA A 247 23.70 -37.08 7.11
CA ALA A 247 22.65 -37.63 6.25
C ALA A 247 21.64 -36.57 5.81
N LEU A 248 21.13 -35.77 6.75
CA LEU A 248 20.16 -34.70 6.46
C LEU A 248 20.78 -33.61 5.58
N ARG A 249 22.05 -33.27 5.80
CA ARG A 249 22.80 -32.37 4.91
C ARG A 249 22.91 -32.93 3.50
N PHE A 250 23.25 -34.20 3.33
CA PHE A 250 23.40 -34.80 2.02
C PHE A 250 22.09 -34.77 1.23
N VAL A 251 20.98 -35.14 1.88
CA VAL A 251 19.64 -35.09 1.27
C VAL A 251 19.22 -33.65 0.99
N ALA A 252 19.41 -32.74 1.94
CA ALA A 252 19.06 -31.32 1.76
C ALA A 252 19.89 -30.66 0.65
N ASN A 253 21.19 -30.93 0.56
CA ASN A 253 22.05 -30.37 -0.50
C ASN A 253 21.78 -31.02 -1.86
N ALA A 254 21.41 -32.30 -1.91
CA ALA A 254 20.97 -32.95 -3.14
C ALA A 254 19.65 -32.36 -3.65
N ALA A 255 18.64 -32.25 -2.78
CA ALA A 255 17.35 -31.63 -3.09
C ALA A 255 17.52 -30.15 -3.46
N LEU A 256 18.34 -29.42 -2.70
CA LEU A 256 18.68 -28.04 -2.99
C LEU A 256 19.44 -27.95 -4.32
N SER A 257 20.36 -28.86 -4.66
CA SER A 257 21.05 -28.84 -5.96
C SER A 257 20.11 -29.16 -7.13
N LEU A 258 19.04 -29.92 -6.91
CA LEU A 258 18.00 -30.19 -7.90
C LEU A 258 17.07 -28.98 -8.08
N ILE A 259 16.79 -28.24 -7.01
CA ILE A 259 15.94 -27.02 -7.00
C ILE A 259 16.73 -25.77 -7.43
N MET A 260 18.01 -25.68 -7.05
CA MET A 260 18.97 -24.62 -7.34
C MET A 260 19.77 -24.87 -8.61
N ARG A 261 19.56 -26.01 -9.29
CA ARG A 261 19.72 -26.09 -10.75
C ARG A 261 18.65 -25.18 -11.38
N ALA A 262 18.76 -23.88 -11.08
CA ALA A 262 18.47 -22.89 -12.09
C ALA A 262 19.24 -23.38 -13.32
N PRO A 263 18.62 -23.46 -14.50
CA PRO A 263 19.41 -23.61 -15.70
C PRO A 263 20.47 -22.53 -15.59
N SER A 264 21.73 -22.91 -15.46
CA SER A 264 22.78 -21.95 -15.73
C SER A 264 22.46 -21.53 -17.15
N VAL A 265 22.01 -20.29 -17.35
CA VAL A 265 21.96 -19.66 -18.66
C VAL A 265 23.42 -19.47 -19.08
N ARG A 266 24.10 -20.60 -19.30
CA ARG A 266 25.37 -20.74 -19.96
C ARG A 266 24.98 -21.39 -21.27
N GLY A 267 24.63 -20.53 -22.22
CA GLY A 267 24.17 -20.94 -23.55
C GLY A 267 23.24 -19.96 -24.27
N GLY A 268 22.68 -18.97 -23.58
CA GLY A 268 21.83 -17.92 -24.17
C GLY A 268 22.57 -16.59 -24.36
N ASP A 269 22.02 -15.71 -25.19
CA ASP A 269 22.48 -14.32 -25.41
C ASP A 269 22.28 -13.43 -24.15
N LEU A 270 21.52 -13.93 -23.17
CA LEU A 270 21.22 -13.24 -21.94
C LEU A 270 22.35 -13.36 -20.91
N ALA A 271 22.87 -12.22 -20.45
CA ALA A 271 23.88 -12.12 -19.40
C ALA A 271 23.34 -11.31 -18.21
N VAL A 272 23.52 -11.83 -16.99
CA VAL A 272 23.18 -11.11 -15.74
C VAL A 272 24.46 -10.59 -15.09
N SER A 273 24.47 -9.31 -14.71
CA SER A 273 25.60 -8.67 -14.04
C SER A 273 25.14 -7.70 -12.95
N VAL A 274 26.06 -7.37 -12.02
CA VAL A 274 25.84 -6.30 -11.03
C VAL A 274 26.10 -4.95 -11.69
N PHE A 275 25.32 -3.93 -11.35
CA PHE A 275 25.51 -2.57 -11.84
C PHE A 275 25.27 -1.50 -10.76
N ASP A 276 25.82 -0.31 -10.99
CA ASP A 276 25.87 0.75 -9.97
C ASP A 276 24.92 1.93 -10.21
N ARG A 277 24.42 2.13 -11.43
CA ARG A 277 23.63 3.31 -11.79
C ARG A 277 22.52 2.97 -12.77
N PHE A 278 21.30 3.45 -12.50
CA PHE A 278 20.23 3.42 -13.49
C PHE A 278 20.50 4.51 -14.55
N ASP A 279 20.83 4.09 -15.76
CA ASP A 279 21.12 4.94 -16.93
C ASP A 279 19.89 5.11 -17.85
N SER A 280 20.03 5.82 -18.97
CA SER A 280 18.91 6.10 -19.89
C SER A 280 18.29 4.85 -20.53
N ARG A 281 18.97 3.71 -20.51
CA ARG A 281 18.42 2.46 -21.04
C ARG A 281 17.25 1.95 -20.20
N PHE A 282 17.14 2.38 -18.94
CA PHE A 282 15.96 2.11 -18.10
C PHE A 282 14.71 2.86 -18.55
N ASP A 283 14.87 4.05 -19.14
CA ASP A 283 13.74 4.79 -19.72
C ASP A 283 13.21 4.02 -20.94
N THR A 284 14.09 3.58 -21.85
CA THR A 284 13.73 2.74 -23.01
C THR A 284 13.16 1.38 -22.59
N PHE A 285 13.75 0.74 -21.57
CA PHE A 285 13.26 -0.53 -21.03
C PHE A 285 11.84 -0.40 -20.50
N TRP A 286 11.57 0.62 -19.69
CA TRP A 286 10.27 0.91 -19.13
C TRP A 286 9.21 1.07 -20.22
N GLU A 287 9.47 1.90 -21.23
CA GLU A 287 8.54 2.13 -22.33
C GLU A 287 8.20 0.84 -23.09
N ARG A 288 9.17 -0.07 -23.22
CA ARG A 288 8.97 -1.36 -23.88
C ARG A 288 8.11 -2.33 -23.09
N VAL A 289 8.27 -2.39 -21.76
CA VAL A 289 7.63 -3.44 -20.93
C VAL A 289 6.33 -3.00 -20.28
N ARG A 290 6.10 -1.69 -20.09
CA ARG A 290 4.96 -1.17 -19.31
C ARG A 290 3.60 -1.68 -19.78
N ALA A 291 3.41 -1.86 -21.08
CA ALA A 291 2.15 -2.29 -21.68
C ALA A 291 1.85 -3.79 -21.50
N GLY A 292 2.84 -4.59 -21.12
CA GLY A 292 2.66 -6.02 -20.83
C GLY A 292 1.99 -6.28 -19.48
N TYR A 293 1.82 -5.27 -18.63
CA TYR A 293 1.25 -5.40 -17.30
C TYR A 293 -0.11 -4.71 -17.19
N PRO A 294 -1.15 -5.37 -16.64
CA PRO A 294 -2.47 -4.75 -16.47
C PRO A 294 -2.45 -3.50 -15.59
N ILE A 295 -1.68 -3.55 -14.50
CA ILE A 295 -1.50 -2.48 -13.52
C ILE A 295 -0.05 -2.49 -13.07
N ILE A 296 0.68 -1.38 -13.24
CA ILE A 296 2.10 -1.34 -12.87
C ILE A 296 2.56 0.09 -12.56
N VAL A 297 3.27 0.28 -11.44
CA VAL A 297 3.95 1.54 -11.11
C VAL A 297 5.07 1.85 -12.11
N ARG A 298 5.22 3.12 -12.47
CA ARG A 298 6.30 3.61 -13.32
C ARG A 298 7.68 3.26 -12.77
N ARG A 299 8.51 2.61 -13.59
CA ARG A 299 9.87 2.15 -13.25
C ARG A 299 10.90 2.65 -14.25
N ASP A 300 10.80 3.94 -14.56
CA ASP A 300 11.79 4.64 -15.38
C ASP A 300 13.05 4.95 -14.56
N ARG A 301 14.06 5.52 -15.22
CA ARG A 301 15.33 5.87 -14.56
C ARG A 301 15.11 6.81 -13.38
N ARG A 302 14.26 7.83 -13.52
CA ARG A 302 14.05 8.86 -12.48
C ARG A 302 13.46 8.24 -11.22
N TYR A 303 12.47 7.37 -11.37
CA TYR A 303 11.87 6.63 -10.26
C TYR A 303 12.88 5.69 -9.58
N LEU A 304 13.58 4.86 -10.37
CA LEU A 304 14.49 3.84 -9.83
C LEU A 304 15.71 4.45 -9.16
N GLN A 305 16.23 5.56 -9.69
CA GLN A 305 17.30 6.32 -9.03
C GLN A 305 16.87 6.85 -7.67
N TRP A 306 15.71 7.50 -7.60
CA TRP A 306 15.18 7.94 -6.32
C TRP A 306 14.99 6.77 -5.36
N LYS A 307 14.32 5.71 -5.79
CA LYS A 307 13.90 4.61 -4.89
C LYS A 307 15.08 3.76 -4.39
N PHE A 308 16.04 3.44 -5.26
CA PHE A 308 17.06 2.42 -4.98
C PHE A 308 18.51 2.90 -5.05
N ALA A 309 18.78 4.12 -5.52
CA ALA A 309 20.13 4.70 -5.53
C ALA A 309 20.28 5.88 -4.56
N SER A 310 19.20 6.58 -4.23
CA SER A 310 19.23 7.78 -3.37
C SER A 310 18.64 7.57 -1.97
N GLN A 311 18.17 6.36 -1.63
CA GLN A 311 17.63 6.08 -0.30
C GLN A 311 18.74 6.08 0.76
N PRO A 312 18.64 6.92 1.80
CA PRO A 312 19.67 7.00 2.83
C PRO A 312 19.69 5.76 3.73
N GLY A 313 20.89 5.33 4.10
CA GLY A 313 21.09 4.26 5.08
C GLY A 313 20.74 2.85 4.59
N VAL A 314 20.51 2.66 3.29
CA VAL A 314 20.23 1.34 2.70
C VAL A 314 21.19 1.05 1.55
N GLU A 315 21.84 -0.11 1.61
CA GLU A 315 22.66 -0.64 0.52
C GLU A 315 21.87 -1.68 -0.25
N TYR A 316 21.76 -1.48 -1.56
CA TYR A 316 21.08 -2.38 -2.47
C TYR A 316 22.08 -3.06 -3.41
N ILE A 317 21.92 -4.37 -3.60
CA ILE A 317 22.54 -5.10 -4.71
C ILE A 317 21.59 -4.98 -5.89
N ARG A 318 22.11 -4.59 -7.05
CA ARG A 318 21.31 -4.34 -8.25
C ARG A 318 21.84 -5.20 -9.37
N LEU A 319 20.98 -6.02 -9.93
CA LEU A 319 21.28 -6.93 -11.04
C LEU A 319 20.57 -6.42 -12.29
N VAL A 320 21.26 -6.46 -13.42
CA VAL A 320 20.68 -6.22 -14.74
C VAL A 320 20.87 -7.46 -15.59
N ALA A 321 19.81 -7.88 -16.28
CA ALA A 321 19.87 -8.88 -17.32
C ALA A 321 19.90 -8.15 -18.66
N GLU A 322 20.89 -8.46 -19.49
CA GLU A 322 21.12 -7.80 -20.77
C GLU A 322 21.27 -8.83 -21.88
N ARG A 323 20.76 -8.52 -23.08
CA ARG A 323 20.91 -9.32 -24.30
C ARG A 323 21.47 -8.48 -25.44
N THR A 324 22.01 -9.11 -26.46
CA THR A 324 22.46 -8.42 -27.67
C THR A 324 21.27 -7.75 -28.35
N SER A 325 21.49 -6.57 -28.92
CA SER A 325 20.44 -5.85 -29.64
C SER A 325 19.95 -6.67 -30.85
N PRO A 326 18.63 -6.81 -31.06
CA PRO A 326 18.08 -7.42 -32.27
C PRO A 326 18.49 -6.69 -33.56
N ALA A 327 18.89 -5.42 -33.46
CA ALA A 327 19.35 -4.61 -34.59
C ALA A 327 20.77 -4.97 -35.07
N GLY A 328 21.48 -5.88 -34.37
CA GLY A 328 22.83 -6.31 -34.71
C GLY A 328 23.93 -5.33 -34.28
N ASP A 329 23.57 -4.24 -33.59
CA ASP A 329 24.53 -3.33 -32.98
C ASP A 329 25.25 -3.99 -31.79
N ALA A 330 26.48 -3.56 -31.51
CA ALA A 330 27.27 -4.04 -30.38
C ALA A 330 26.69 -3.62 -29.00
N GLU A 331 25.63 -2.80 -28.98
CA GLU A 331 25.01 -2.32 -27.77
C GLU A 331 24.08 -3.37 -27.16
N ARG A 332 24.24 -3.62 -25.85
CA ARG A 332 23.37 -4.53 -25.12
C ARG A 332 22.12 -3.83 -24.62
N VAL A 333 20.98 -4.48 -24.82
CA VAL A 333 19.67 -3.99 -24.38
C VAL A 333 19.27 -4.66 -23.07
N ILE A 334 18.70 -3.88 -22.16
CA ILE A 334 18.19 -4.38 -20.88
C ILE A 334 17.00 -5.30 -21.17
N ALA A 335 17.05 -6.53 -20.69
CA ALA A 335 15.97 -7.52 -20.69
C ALA A 335 15.16 -7.49 -19.38
N GLY A 336 15.81 -7.15 -18.28
CA GLY A 336 15.17 -6.97 -16.97
C GLY A 336 16.17 -6.54 -15.90
N TYR A 337 15.69 -6.29 -14.68
CA TYR A 337 16.54 -6.00 -13.53
C TYR A 337 15.95 -6.55 -12.24
N ALA A 338 16.79 -6.74 -11.22
CA ALA A 338 16.41 -7.09 -9.86
C ALA A 338 17.13 -6.18 -8.85
N VAL A 339 16.45 -5.84 -7.76
CA VAL A 339 17.01 -5.09 -6.64
C VAL A 339 16.86 -5.90 -5.36
N LEU A 340 17.97 -6.12 -4.67
CA LEU A 340 18.03 -6.89 -3.44
C LEU A 340 18.49 -6.02 -2.28
N ARG A 341 17.87 -6.22 -1.11
CA ARG A 341 18.30 -5.65 0.16
C ARG A 341 18.78 -6.75 1.10
N VAL A 342 20.05 -6.69 1.51
CA VAL A 342 20.62 -7.66 2.44
C VAL A 342 20.50 -7.16 3.88
N MET A 343 19.81 -7.92 4.72
CA MET A 343 19.76 -7.67 6.16
C MET A 343 21.01 -8.20 6.83
N LYS A 344 21.83 -7.29 7.36
CA LYS A 344 23.08 -7.60 8.09
C LYS A 344 22.83 -8.11 9.53
N ARG A 345 21.79 -8.93 9.74
CA ARG A 345 21.49 -9.60 11.03
C ARG A 345 21.40 -11.09 10.79
N LYS A 346 21.98 -11.92 11.65
CA LYS A 346 21.91 -13.39 11.54
C LYS A 346 20.50 -13.91 11.91
N PRO A 347 19.97 -14.93 11.19
CA PRO A 347 20.48 -15.46 9.93
C PRO A 347 20.37 -14.40 8.83
N TYR A 348 21.39 -14.30 7.96
CA TYR A 348 21.36 -13.33 6.87
C TYR A 348 20.18 -13.62 5.95
N VAL A 349 19.37 -12.59 5.70
CA VAL A 349 18.21 -12.64 4.79
C VAL A 349 18.41 -11.57 3.74
N ALA A 350 18.21 -11.93 2.48
CA ALA A 350 18.09 -10.97 1.38
C ALA A 350 16.63 -10.89 0.96
N TYR A 351 16.11 -9.68 0.82
CA TYR A 351 14.80 -9.43 0.24
C TYR A 351 14.98 -8.99 -1.21
N LEU A 352 14.28 -9.63 -2.13
CA LEU A 352 14.05 -9.07 -3.45
C LEU A 352 12.98 -7.98 -3.31
N VAL A 353 13.41 -6.72 -3.36
CA VAL A 353 12.56 -5.55 -3.07
C VAL A 353 11.95 -4.94 -4.33
N ASP A 354 12.51 -5.25 -5.49
CA ASP A 354 11.94 -4.93 -6.80
C ASP A 354 12.52 -5.87 -7.86
N LEU A 355 11.74 -6.20 -8.87
CA LEU A 355 12.11 -7.09 -9.97
C LEU A 355 11.18 -6.80 -11.15
N LEU A 356 11.75 -6.62 -12.33
CA LEU A 356 10.99 -6.35 -13.55
C LEU A 356 11.68 -6.93 -14.78
N ALA A 357 10.91 -7.65 -15.59
CA ALA A 357 11.25 -8.05 -16.96
C ALA A 357 10.06 -7.77 -17.89
N GLY A 358 10.10 -8.22 -19.15
CA GLY A 358 8.87 -8.32 -19.95
C GLY A 358 7.90 -9.32 -19.32
N ALA A 359 6.59 -9.07 -19.37
CA ALA A 359 5.60 -9.95 -18.74
C ALA A 359 5.70 -11.41 -19.25
N ASP A 360 5.97 -11.57 -20.55
CA ASP A 360 6.13 -12.87 -21.22
C ASP A 360 7.61 -13.31 -21.37
N ASP A 361 8.54 -12.64 -20.70
CA ASP A 361 9.99 -12.89 -20.84
C ASP A 361 10.51 -13.87 -19.76
N ASP A 362 10.05 -15.12 -19.85
CA ASP A 362 10.37 -16.19 -18.88
C ASP A 362 11.88 -16.39 -18.68
N GLU A 363 12.67 -16.25 -19.74
CA GLU A 363 14.13 -16.39 -19.67
C GLU A 363 14.75 -15.30 -18.78
N ALA A 364 14.33 -14.05 -18.95
CA ALA A 364 14.80 -12.94 -18.11
C ALA A 364 14.38 -13.11 -16.65
N TRP A 365 13.13 -13.52 -16.39
CA TRP A 365 12.65 -13.80 -15.03
C TRP A 365 13.47 -14.89 -14.35
N LEU A 366 13.65 -16.03 -15.02
CA LEU A 366 14.40 -17.16 -14.48
C LEU A 366 15.89 -16.82 -14.27
N ALA A 367 16.50 -16.08 -15.18
CA ALA A 367 17.89 -15.65 -15.04
C ALA A 367 18.09 -14.71 -13.84
N LEU A 368 17.21 -13.72 -13.65
CA LEU A 368 17.28 -12.77 -12.54
C LEU A 368 16.99 -13.44 -11.20
N ILE A 369 15.96 -14.31 -11.11
CA ILE A 369 15.66 -15.08 -9.90
C ILE A 369 16.77 -16.09 -9.61
N GLY A 370 17.38 -16.68 -10.64
CA GLY A 370 18.50 -17.60 -10.51
C GLY A 370 19.76 -16.94 -9.95
N ALA A 371 20.02 -15.69 -10.36
CA ALA A 371 21.17 -14.88 -9.94
C ALA A 371 20.96 -14.15 -8.59
N SER A 372 19.70 -13.99 -8.16
CA SER A 372 19.30 -13.43 -6.86
C SER A 372 19.39 -14.46 -5.74
#